data_AF-A0AAN7HJ53-F1
#
_entry.id   AF-A0AAN7HJ53-F1
#
_cell.length_a   1.000
_cell.length_b   1.000
_cell.length_c   1.000
_cell.angle_alpha   90.00
_cell.angle_beta   90.00
_cell.angle_gamma   90.00
#
_symmetry.space_group_name_H-M   'P 1'
#
loop_
_entity.id
_entity.type
_entity.pdbx_description
1 polymer ?
#
loop_
_entity_poly.entity_id
_entity_poly.type
_entity_poly.pdbx_seq_one_letter_code
_entity_poly.pdbx_strand_id
1 'polypeptide(L)'
;MADTYWDPANLLQITDDYTALRIQCLARAQCDRKIRCPESLSSSETAAVMDEVRRMATNPPTKVTHKDLDKLAKLCLCRNSHASQWRQISHDWKSVVARAVKHHERLTRVCIDSGSDQCAKLLVERKNCLKMLGVQNVDADLSVELSNYLSSRAETDSKMSELQGDLAAARTSVCTLEDCLRDLETELSRTRAREIELIKERHDANWRIEEIRQAEHARLAGMLKLVDAAKNNRARLESVIRGLRDELGSTICALEKERERTKSLEESADELRRQLAEATEAATRARRTAEEEVDVKRLAEDKKDLERRLSEAIEELNSTRRLLEMEKAKATSLREKQEDWECRLLNAYAEGDRLLAEEKSKSQGLKKAKEDLERRLREVDLWSDRLHFEQQTKIKVLSSIKHELRLRLSEARATSAAEANRFKRNYDSLAKSHAVAVERARRLQTSLDSARDRVQGLKDERASLESQLRQCRADASPLRATNECLRNEIADLKSQIRTLEEALSNRRWRSRFRTLVNPCKQDPATGGPDSAVMLNL
;
A
#
# COMPACT_ATOMS: atom_id res chain seq x y z
N MET A 1 40.49 -13.47 11.14
CA MET A 1 39.35 -12.69 10.63
C MET A 1 38.16 -13.61 10.71
N ALA A 2 37.11 -13.26 11.44
CA ALA A 2 35.92 -14.11 11.51
C ALA A 2 35.29 -14.12 10.12
N ASP A 3 35.28 -15.28 9.46
CA ASP A 3 34.59 -15.46 8.18
C ASP A 3 33.13 -15.07 8.39
N THR A 4 32.77 -13.88 7.93
CA THR A 4 31.40 -13.41 7.95
C THR A 4 30.65 -14.26 6.93
N TYR A 5 29.95 -15.29 7.42
CA TYR A 5 29.07 -16.19 6.65
C TYR A 5 28.07 -15.44 5.74
N TRP A 6 27.84 -14.15 6.01
CA TRP A 6 27.09 -13.25 5.16
C TRP A 6 27.97 -12.62 4.07
N ASP A 7 28.03 -13.26 2.90
CA ASP A 7 28.53 -12.67 1.66
C ASP A 7 27.38 -12.53 0.65
N PRO A 8 26.76 -11.34 0.54
CA PRO A 8 25.65 -11.13 -0.38
C PRO A 8 26.03 -11.31 -1.86
N ALA A 9 27.30 -11.13 -2.24
CA ALA A 9 27.72 -11.32 -3.63
C ALA A 9 27.56 -12.78 -4.04
N ASN A 10 28.09 -13.67 -3.21
CA ASN A 10 28.08 -15.11 -3.43
C ASN A 10 26.69 -15.71 -3.18
N LEU A 11 26.05 -15.40 -2.04
CA LEU A 11 24.74 -15.97 -1.69
C LEU A 11 23.64 -15.61 -2.69
N LEU A 12 23.66 -14.39 -3.23
CA LEU A 12 22.71 -13.93 -4.23
C LEU A 12 23.14 -14.27 -5.67
N GLN A 13 24.30 -14.92 -5.82
CA GLN A 13 24.90 -15.33 -7.09
C GLN A 13 25.07 -14.15 -8.06
N ILE A 14 25.55 -13.01 -7.58
CA ILE A 14 25.74 -11.79 -8.39
C ILE A 14 27.04 -11.87 -9.19
N THR A 15 28.07 -12.46 -8.60
CA THR A 15 29.38 -12.68 -9.21
C THR A 15 29.50 -14.10 -9.72
N ASP A 16 30.12 -14.29 -10.88
CA ASP A 16 30.49 -15.60 -11.40
C ASP A 16 31.84 -16.00 -10.82
N ASP A 17 31.97 -17.24 -10.33
CA ASP A 17 32.96 -17.70 -9.32
C ASP A 17 34.45 -17.56 -9.69
N TYR A 18 34.78 -17.12 -10.91
CA TYR A 18 36.15 -17.12 -11.43
C TYR A 18 36.70 -15.76 -11.85
N THR A 19 35.86 -14.75 -12.06
CA THR A 19 36.31 -13.41 -12.47
C THR A 19 35.52 -12.34 -11.73
N ALA A 20 36.00 -11.93 -10.56
CA ALA A 20 35.36 -10.94 -9.67
C ALA A 20 35.12 -9.54 -10.28
N LEU A 21 35.42 -9.35 -11.57
CA LEU A 21 35.35 -8.07 -12.27
C LEU A 21 34.18 -7.95 -13.25
N ARG A 22 33.45 -9.04 -13.54
CA ARG A 22 32.40 -9.03 -14.56
C ARG A 22 31.07 -9.51 -13.99
N ILE A 23 30.12 -8.58 -13.81
CA ILE A 23 28.75 -8.90 -13.39
C ILE A 23 27.90 -9.07 -14.65
N GLN A 24 27.34 -10.27 -14.81
CA GLN A 24 26.39 -10.57 -15.88
C GLN A 24 24.96 -10.21 -15.44
N CYS A 25 24.11 -9.91 -16.41
CA CYS A 25 22.71 -9.67 -16.15
C CYS A 25 22.04 -10.93 -15.55
N LEU A 26 21.33 -10.75 -14.43
CA LEU A 26 20.71 -11.85 -13.69
C LEU A 26 19.38 -12.34 -14.26
N ALA A 27 18.87 -11.69 -15.29
CA ALA A 27 17.65 -12.13 -15.96
C ALA A 27 17.87 -13.46 -16.69
N ARG A 28 16.77 -14.20 -16.83
CA ARG A 28 16.73 -15.42 -17.62
C ARG A 28 16.26 -15.07 -19.03
N ALA A 29 16.95 -15.61 -20.03
CA ALA A 29 16.56 -15.43 -21.42
C ALA A 29 15.16 -16.04 -21.64
N GLN A 30 14.33 -15.37 -22.45
CA GLN A 30 12.95 -15.80 -22.70
C GLN A 30 12.87 -17.16 -23.42
N CYS A 31 13.92 -17.52 -24.18
CA CYS A 31 14.01 -18.75 -24.97
C CYS A 31 14.47 -19.99 -24.17
N ASP A 32 15.18 -19.80 -23.05
CA ASP A 32 15.58 -20.90 -22.16
C ASP A 32 15.67 -20.39 -20.71
N ARG A 33 14.71 -20.81 -19.88
CA ARG A 33 14.57 -20.37 -18.48
C ARG A 33 15.74 -20.79 -17.58
N LYS A 34 16.72 -21.54 -18.09
CA LYS A 34 17.91 -21.98 -17.34
C LYS A 34 19.16 -21.16 -17.63
N ILE A 35 19.21 -20.39 -18.71
CA ILE A 35 20.41 -19.66 -19.12
C ILE A 35 20.29 -18.18 -18.70
N ARG A 36 21.32 -17.67 -18.00
CA ARG A 36 21.43 -16.24 -17.65
C ARG A 36 21.68 -15.42 -18.91
N CYS A 37 21.22 -14.17 -18.90
CA CYS A 37 21.51 -13.25 -19.98
C CYS A 37 23.05 -13.08 -20.12
N PRO A 38 23.62 -13.32 -21.32
CA PRO A 38 25.08 -13.23 -21.53
C PRO A 38 25.59 -11.79 -21.52
N GLU A 39 24.67 -10.81 -21.53
CA GLU A 39 25.00 -9.40 -21.53
C GLU A 39 25.62 -9.01 -20.19
N SER A 40 26.80 -8.37 -20.26
CA SER A 40 27.51 -7.88 -19.09
C SER A 40 27.12 -6.44 -18.82
N LEU A 41 26.99 -6.11 -17.55
CA LEU A 41 26.69 -4.74 -17.14
C LEU A 41 27.86 -3.82 -17.52
N SER A 42 27.56 -2.55 -17.80
CA SER A 42 28.61 -1.54 -18.01
C SER A 42 29.49 -1.39 -16.77
N SER A 43 30.71 -0.86 -16.93
CA SER A 43 31.62 -0.64 -15.79
C SER A 43 30.99 0.25 -14.70
N SER A 44 30.19 1.24 -15.08
CA SER A 44 29.47 2.11 -14.12
C SER A 44 28.35 1.36 -13.38
N GLU A 45 27.61 0.50 -14.06
CA GLU A 45 26.56 -0.31 -13.43
C GLU A 45 27.17 -1.36 -12.50
N THR A 46 28.28 -1.98 -12.91
CA THR A 46 29.06 -2.91 -12.10
C THR A 46 29.54 -2.24 -10.81
N ALA A 47 30.06 -1.01 -10.87
CA ALA A 47 30.45 -0.25 -9.68
C ALA A 47 29.25 0.00 -8.74
N ALA A 48 28.10 0.41 -9.30
CA ALA A 48 26.89 0.64 -8.51
C ALA A 48 26.35 -0.64 -7.84
N VAL A 49 26.39 -1.78 -8.53
CA VAL A 49 26.04 -3.08 -7.95
C VAL A 49 26.99 -3.41 -6.79
N MET A 50 28.30 -3.27 -6.99
CA MET A 50 29.29 -3.59 -5.95
C MET A 50 29.20 -2.68 -4.73
N ASP A 51 28.89 -1.39 -4.90
CA ASP A 51 28.66 -0.47 -3.79
C ASP A 51 27.46 -0.90 -2.95
N GLU A 52 26.37 -1.32 -3.60
CA GLU A 52 25.17 -1.80 -2.92
C GLU A 52 25.41 -3.15 -2.20
N VAL A 53 26.15 -4.06 -2.83
CA VAL A 53 26.56 -5.34 -2.22
C VAL A 53 27.46 -5.10 -1.01
N ARG A 54 28.46 -4.21 -1.09
CA ARG A 54 29.30 -3.84 0.06
C ARG A 54 28.49 -3.23 1.19
N ARG A 55 27.53 -2.35 0.87
CA ARG A 55 26.61 -1.78 1.85
C ARG A 55 25.77 -2.87 2.53
N MET A 56 25.29 -3.86 1.79
CA MET A 56 24.57 -5.01 2.37
C MET A 56 25.48 -5.91 3.21
N ALA A 57 26.76 -6.09 2.84
CA ALA A 57 27.72 -6.90 3.60
C ALA A 57 28.08 -6.29 4.96
N THR A 58 28.12 -4.95 5.06
CA THR A 58 28.36 -4.26 6.35
C THR A 58 27.20 -4.38 7.34
N ASN A 59 26.02 -4.82 6.87
CA ASN A 59 24.84 -5.00 7.70
C ASN A 59 24.57 -6.50 7.91
N PRO A 60 24.14 -6.93 9.11
CA PRO A 60 23.69 -8.30 9.30
C PRO A 60 22.48 -8.59 8.39
N PRO A 61 22.27 -9.85 7.98
CA PRO A 61 21.17 -10.22 7.07
C PRO A 61 19.79 -9.85 7.61
N THR A 62 19.64 -9.68 8.94
CA THR A 62 18.41 -9.22 9.61
C THR A 62 18.03 -7.79 9.29
N LYS A 63 18.98 -6.95 8.85
CA LYS A 63 18.75 -5.53 8.50
C LYS A 63 18.52 -5.31 7.00
N VAL A 64 18.65 -6.35 6.18
CA VAL A 64 18.41 -6.26 4.73
C VAL A 64 16.91 -6.22 4.46
N THR A 65 16.44 -5.10 3.91
CA THR A 65 15.01 -4.89 3.63
C THR A 65 14.64 -5.33 2.21
N HIS A 66 13.35 -5.50 1.94
CA HIS A 66 12.85 -5.76 0.57
C HIS A 66 13.22 -4.65 -0.41
N LYS A 67 13.30 -3.40 0.06
CA LYS A 67 13.68 -2.26 -0.77
C LYS A 67 15.14 -2.32 -1.20
N ASP A 68 16.02 -2.86 -0.35
CA ASP A 68 17.42 -3.09 -0.67
C ASP A 68 17.56 -4.15 -1.78
N LEU A 69 16.79 -5.25 -1.66
CA LEU A 69 16.75 -6.31 -2.69
C LEU A 69 16.18 -5.81 -4.02
N ASP A 70 15.09 -5.03 -4.00
CA ASP A 70 14.51 -4.44 -5.21
C ASP A 70 15.50 -3.50 -5.91
N LYS A 71 16.22 -2.69 -5.14
CA LYS A 71 17.23 -1.77 -5.67
C LYS A 71 18.38 -2.54 -6.31
N LEU A 72 18.91 -3.55 -5.61
CA LEU A 72 19.98 -4.39 -6.12
C LEU A 72 19.54 -5.17 -7.38
N ALA A 73 18.33 -5.73 -7.37
CA ALA A 73 17.80 -6.48 -8.51
C ALA A 73 17.65 -5.60 -9.76
N LYS A 74 17.26 -4.33 -9.61
CA LYS A 74 17.20 -3.38 -10.72
C LYS A 74 18.59 -3.03 -11.27
N LEU A 75 19.59 -2.94 -10.41
CA LEU A 75 20.97 -2.66 -10.82
C LEU A 75 21.60 -3.86 -11.55
N CYS A 76 21.20 -5.08 -11.22
CA CYS A 76 21.72 -6.31 -11.82
C CYS A 76 21.07 -6.71 -13.16
N LEU A 77 20.29 -5.82 -13.78
CA LEU A 77 19.54 -6.09 -15.02
C LEU A 77 19.97 -5.16 -16.14
N CYS A 78 20.15 -5.71 -17.35
CA CYS A 78 20.35 -4.86 -18.52
C CYS A 78 19.07 -4.06 -18.82
N ARG A 79 19.21 -2.74 -18.96
CA ARG A 79 18.08 -1.79 -19.04
C ARG A 79 17.17 -2.05 -20.24
N ASN A 80 17.72 -2.56 -21.33
CA ASN A 80 17.02 -2.63 -22.61
C ASN A 80 16.09 -3.84 -22.71
N SER A 81 16.45 -4.97 -22.13
CA SER A 81 15.78 -6.25 -22.42
C SER A 81 15.07 -6.86 -21.22
N HIS A 82 15.50 -6.54 -19.99
CA HIS A 82 15.07 -7.31 -18.81
C HIS A 82 14.57 -6.47 -17.62
N ALA A 83 14.30 -5.18 -17.83
CA ALA A 83 13.84 -4.28 -16.78
C ALA A 83 12.49 -4.67 -16.12
N SER A 84 11.75 -5.65 -16.64
CA SER A 84 10.53 -6.18 -16.02
C SER A 84 10.76 -7.33 -15.03
N GLN A 85 11.93 -8.00 -15.07
CA GLN A 85 12.19 -9.21 -14.28
C GLN A 85 12.65 -8.95 -12.83
N TRP A 86 12.94 -7.70 -12.43
CA TRP A 86 13.50 -7.39 -11.10
C TRP A 86 12.61 -7.84 -9.95
N ARG A 87 11.28 -7.80 -10.10
CA ARG A 87 10.34 -8.24 -9.06
C ARG A 87 10.49 -9.72 -8.75
N GLN A 88 10.69 -10.53 -9.80
CA GLN A 88 10.88 -11.97 -9.65
C GLN A 88 12.22 -12.27 -8.97
N ILE A 89 13.30 -11.61 -9.41
CA ILE A 89 14.64 -11.80 -8.82
C ILE A 89 14.64 -11.40 -7.34
N SER A 90 14.06 -10.24 -7.01
CA SER A 90 13.92 -9.78 -5.62
C SER A 90 13.11 -10.76 -4.76
N HIS A 91 12.03 -11.31 -5.32
CA HIS A 91 11.22 -12.33 -4.66
C HIS A 91 12.02 -13.62 -4.38
N ASP A 92 12.79 -14.11 -5.36
CA ASP A 92 13.61 -15.32 -5.21
C ASP A 92 14.70 -15.10 -4.14
N TRP A 93 15.36 -13.94 -4.15
CA TRP A 93 16.36 -13.54 -3.16
C TRP A 93 15.82 -13.43 -1.74
N LYS A 94 14.55 -13.04 -1.57
CA LYS A 94 13.91 -12.98 -0.25
C LYS A 94 14.01 -14.32 0.51
N SER A 95 13.87 -15.44 -0.20
CA SER A 95 14.00 -16.79 0.38
C SER A 95 15.44 -17.11 0.80
N VAL A 96 16.43 -16.63 0.03
CA VAL A 96 17.87 -16.80 0.31
C VAL A 96 18.25 -16.01 1.56
N VAL A 97 17.86 -14.73 1.63
CA VAL A 97 18.11 -13.86 2.78
C VAL A 97 17.43 -14.41 4.03
N ALA A 98 16.20 -14.91 3.95
CA ALA A 98 15.52 -15.52 5.09
C ALA A 98 16.27 -16.74 5.65
N ARG A 99 16.90 -17.56 4.78
CA ARG A 99 17.78 -18.65 5.22
C ARG A 99 19.06 -18.15 5.89
N ALA A 100 19.68 -17.11 5.33
CA ALA A 100 20.85 -16.47 5.93
C ALA A 100 20.54 -15.86 7.31
N VAL A 101 19.37 -15.23 7.48
CA VAL A 101 18.86 -14.73 8.77
C VAL A 101 18.77 -15.86 9.79
N LYS A 102 18.08 -16.96 9.45
CA LYS A 102 17.96 -18.11 10.35
C LYS A 102 19.32 -18.67 10.76
N HIS A 103 20.29 -18.72 9.84
CA HIS A 103 21.63 -19.20 10.16
C HIS A 103 22.39 -18.22 11.06
N HIS A 104 22.33 -16.91 10.75
CA HIS A 104 22.93 -15.86 11.57
C HIS A 104 22.36 -15.83 12.99
N GLU A 105 21.05 -16.02 13.15
CA GLU A 105 20.39 -16.13 14.45
C GLU A 105 20.85 -17.38 15.22
N ARG A 106 21.01 -18.52 14.55
CA ARG A 106 21.55 -19.75 15.18
C ARG A 106 22.97 -19.53 15.70
N LEU A 107 23.85 -18.93 14.90
CA LEU A 107 25.23 -18.64 15.31
C LEU A 107 25.27 -17.65 16.47
N THR A 108 24.47 -16.58 16.39
CA THR A 108 24.37 -15.59 17.47
C THR A 108 23.85 -16.22 18.77
N ARG A 109 22.88 -17.14 18.68
CA ARG A 109 22.33 -17.85 19.85
C ARG A 109 23.35 -18.80 20.49
N VAL A 110 24.08 -19.58 19.68
CA VAL A 110 25.14 -20.48 20.18
C VAL A 110 26.25 -19.70 20.89
N CYS A 111 26.61 -18.51 20.41
CA CYS A 111 27.59 -17.65 21.08
C CYS A 111 27.09 -17.12 22.45
N ILE A 112 25.78 -16.87 22.59
CA ILE A 112 25.20 -16.38 23.86
C ILE A 112 25.11 -17.52 24.88
N ASP A 113 24.71 -18.72 24.45
CA ASP A 113 24.52 -19.87 25.35
C ASP A 113 25.87 -20.45 25.84
N SER A 114 26.89 -20.46 24.98
CA SER A 114 28.24 -20.95 25.34
C SER A 114 28.99 -20.06 26.34
N GLY A 115 28.67 -18.76 26.43
CA GLY A 115 29.26 -17.85 27.42
C GLY A 115 28.73 -18.03 28.85
N SER A 116 27.51 -18.55 29.00
CA SER A 116 26.87 -18.78 30.31
C SER A 116 27.40 -20.04 30.99
N ASP A 117 27.52 -21.15 30.23
CA ASP A 117 27.98 -22.45 30.76
C ASP A 117 29.47 -22.47 31.12
N GLN A 118 30.29 -21.68 30.43
CA GLN A 118 31.72 -21.61 30.72
C GLN A 118 32.00 -20.87 32.05
N CYS A 119 31.16 -19.90 32.41
CA CYS A 119 31.22 -19.19 33.68
C CYS A 119 30.75 -20.07 34.85
N ALA A 120 29.71 -20.89 34.64
CA ALA A 120 29.25 -21.87 35.62
C ALA A 120 30.29 -22.98 35.87
N LYS A 121 30.97 -23.48 34.83
CA LYS A 121 32.07 -24.45 34.96
C LYS A 121 33.26 -23.89 35.73
N LEU A 122 33.69 -22.66 35.45
CA LEU A 122 34.78 -22.01 36.18
C LEU A 122 34.46 -21.76 37.67
N LEU A 123 33.19 -21.51 38.02
CA LEU A 123 32.76 -21.40 39.42
C LEU A 123 32.79 -22.75 40.15
N VAL A 124 32.44 -23.84 39.48
CA VAL A 124 32.53 -25.21 40.03
C VAL A 124 34.00 -25.63 40.21
N GLU A 125 34.86 -25.36 39.22
CA GLU A 125 36.30 -25.62 39.32
C GLU A 125 36.96 -24.82 40.44
N ARG A 126 36.64 -23.53 40.58
CA ARG A 126 37.11 -22.70 41.70
C ARG A 126 36.67 -23.25 43.06
N LYS A 127 35.43 -23.74 43.18
CA LYS A 127 34.91 -24.37 44.41
C LYS A 127 35.63 -25.67 44.74
N ASN A 128 36.02 -26.45 43.73
CA ASN A 128 36.82 -27.66 43.89
C ASN A 128 38.29 -27.36 44.27
N CYS A 129 38.91 -26.33 43.68
CA CYS A 129 40.26 -25.88 44.05
C CYS A 129 40.34 -25.38 45.50
N LEU A 130 39.33 -24.64 45.97
CA LEU A 130 39.27 -24.19 47.37
C LEU A 130 39.09 -25.37 48.36
N LYS A 131 38.35 -26.41 47.96
CA LYS A 131 38.16 -27.62 48.76
C LYS A 131 39.44 -28.46 48.88
N MET A 132 40.24 -28.52 47.80
CA MET A 132 41.55 -29.18 47.76
C MET A 132 42.61 -28.50 48.63
N LEU A 133 42.53 -27.18 48.81
CA LEU A 133 43.52 -26.40 49.57
C LEU A 133 43.28 -26.37 51.09
N GLY A 134 42.24 -27.05 51.60
CA GLY A 134 42.01 -27.19 53.04
C GLY A 134 41.69 -25.89 53.79
N VAL A 135 41.37 -24.80 53.06
CA VAL A 135 41.01 -23.50 53.65
C VAL A 135 39.58 -23.57 54.19
N GLN A 136 39.43 -24.04 55.42
CA GLN A 136 38.17 -23.97 56.16
C GLN A 136 38.18 -22.69 57.01
N ASN A 137 37.17 -21.83 56.84
CA ASN A 137 36.80 -20.74 57.77
C ASN A 137 37.50 -19.36 57.74
N VAL A 138 38.01 -18.85 56.62
CA VAL A 138 38.49 -17.43 56.62
C VAL A 138 37.49 -16.41 56.05
N ASP A 139 36.35 -16.80 55.48
CA ASP A 139 35.52 -15.82 54.76
C ASP A 139 34.01 -16.08 54.88
N ALA A 140 33.52 -16.21 56.11
CA ALA A 140 32.07 -16.24 56.36
C ALA A 140 31.41 -14.95 55.83
N ASP A 141 32.04 -13.80 56.02
CA ASP A 141 31.55 -12.50 55.54
C ASP A 141 31.58 -12.41 54.00
N LEU A 142 32.65 -12.89 53.35
CA LEU A 142 32.72 -12.92 51.89
C LEU A 142 31.70 -13.90 51.30
N SER A 143 31.43 -15.02 51.98
CA SER A 143 30.40 -15.97 51.58
C SER A 143 29.00 -15.35 51.67
N VAL A 144 28.74 -14.53 52.70
CA VAL A 144 27.48 -13.80 52.84
C VAL A 144 27.35 -12.71 51.78
N GLU A 145 28.40 -11.93 51.52
CA GLU A 145 28.42 -10.92 50.44
C GLU A 145 28.24 -11.58 49.06
N LEU A 146 28.89 -12.71 48.79
CA LEU A 146 28.74 -13.44 47.53
C LEU A 146 27.31 -14.00 47.38
N SER A 147 26.73 -14.52 48.46
CA SER A 147 25.34 -15.01 48.48
C SER A 147 24.34 -13.88 48.23
N ASN A 148 24.55 -12.71 48.84
CA ASN A 148 23.73 -11.52 48.63
C ASN A 148 23.87 -10.99 47.19
N TYR A 149 25.09 -10.98 46.64
CA TYR A 149 25.33 -10.59 45.25
C TYR A 149 24.66 -11.56 44.26
N LEU A 150 24.77 -12.87 44.50
CA LEU A 150 24.13 -13.89 43.66
C LEU A 150 22.61 -13.82 43.75
N SER A 151 22.05 -13.53 44.93
CA SER A 151 20.59 -13.35 45.12
C SER A 151 20.10 -12.08 44.41
N SER A 152 20.84 -10.98 44.54
CA SER A 152 20.54 -9.72 43.82
C SER A 152 20.65 -9.89 42.30
N ARG A 153 21.66 -10.65 41.83
CA ARG A 153 21.80 -11.00 40.41
C ARG A 153 20.62 -11.84 39.91
N ALA A 154 20.20 -12.85 40.67
CA ALA A 154 19.04 -13.67 40.34
C ALA A 154 17.76 -12.85 40.26
N GLU A 155 17.55 -11.89 41.17
CA GLU A 155 16.42 -10.95 41.08
C GLU A 155 16.51 -10.05 39.84
N THR A 156 17.70 -9.55 39.48
CA THR A 156 17.87 -8.74 38.27
C THR A 156 17.66 -9.55 37.00
N ASP A 157 18.11 -10.81 36.97
CA ASP A 157 17.93 -11.73 35.84
C ASP A 157 16.44 -12.08 35.69
N SER A 158 15.72 -12.29 36.80
CA SER A 158 14.27 -12.49 36.82
C SER A 158 13.51 -11.27 36.25
N LYS A 159 13.83 -10.05 36.73
CA LYS A 159 13.24 -8.81 36.20
C LYS A 159 13.57 -8.61 34.72
N MET A 160 14.80 -8.86 34.30
CA MET A 160 15.20 -8.79 32.89
C MET A 160 14.40 -9.77 32.03
N SER A 161 14.13 -10.97 32.52
CA SER A 161 13.29 -11.96 31.84
C SER A 161 11.84 -11.51 31.72
N GLU A 162 11.26 -10.92 32.77
CA GLU A 162 9.89 -10.36 32.77
C GLU A 162 9.76 -9.25 31.71
N LEU A 163 10.70 -8.30 31.70
CA LEU A 163 10.72 -7.18 30.76
C LEU A 163 11.00 -7.60 29.32
N GLN A 164 11.78 -8.66 29.10
CA GLN A 164 11.92 -9.27 27.78
C GLN A 164 10.59 -9.88 27.32
N GLY A 165 9.81 -10.46 28.23
CA GLY A 165 8.44 -10.91 27.99
C GLY A 165 7.52 -9.76 27.57
N ASP A 166 7.52 -8.67 28.34
CA ASP A 166 6.72 -7.48 28.03
C ASP A 166 7.11 -6.84 26.70
N LEU A 167 8.42 -6.74 26.40
CA LEU A 167 8.91 -6.23 25.13
C LEU A 167 8.49 -7.13 23.96
N ALA A 168 8.50 -8.45 24.15
CA ALA A 168 8.02 -9.39 23.15
C ALA A 168 6.51 -9.25 22.93
N ALA A 169 5.71 -9.10 23.99
CA ALA A 169 4.27 -8.85 23.92
C ALA A 169 3.93 -7.51 23.27
N ALA A 170 4.69 -6.46 23.56
CA ALA A 170 4.53 -5.15 22.91
C ALA A 170 4.87 -5.24 21.41
N ARG A 171 5.91 -5.99 21.02
CA ARG A 171 6.26 -6.22 19.62
C ARG A 171 5.17 -6.99 18.87
N THR A 172 4.60 -8.04 19.46
CA THR A 172 3.49 -8.77 18.82
C THR A 172 2.26 -7.88 18.67
N SER A 173 1.94 -7.05 19.67
CA SER A 173 0.85 -6.06 19.59
C SER A 173 1.07 -5.01 18.49
N VAL A 174 2.31 -4.53 18.31
CA VAL A 174 2.62 -3.63 17.18
C VAL A 174 2.44 -4.33 15.84
N CYS A 175 2.90 -5.59 15.71
CA CYS A 175 2.70 -6.36 14.48
C CYS A 175 1.22 -6.58 14.16
N THR A 176 0.38 -6.91 15.15
CA THR A 176 -1.07 -7.10 14.92
C THR A 176 -1.76 -5.80 14.51
N LEU A 177 -1.37 -4.65 15.09
CA LEU A 177 -1.88 -3.34 14.68
C LEU A 177 -1.44 -2.96 13.28
N GLU A 178 -0.21 -3.28 12.88
CA GLU A 178 0.28 -3.07 11.51
C GLU A 178 -0.47 -3.95 10.49
N ASP A 179 -0.83 -5.18 10.85
CA ASP A 179 -1.70 -6.04 10.05
C ASP A 179 -3.10 -5.45 9.90
N CYS A 180 -3.72 -5.01 11.00
CA CYS A 180 -5.04 -4.36 10.94
C CYS A 180 -5.03 -3.07 10.10
N LEU A 181 -3.95 -2.27 10.17
CA LEU A 181 -3.80 -1.09 9.33
C LEU A 181 -3.70 -1.45 7.84
N ARG A 182 -2.95 -2.49 7.50
CA ARG A 182 -2.86 -2.99 6.12
C ARG A 182 -4.22 -3.48 5.62
N ASP A 183 -4.97 -4.21 6.43
CA ASP A 183 -6.30 -4.68 6.07
C ASP A 183 -7.26 -3.50 5.80
N LEU A 184 -7.26 -2.49 6.66
CA LEU A 184 -8.03 -1.25 6.46
C LEU A 184 -7.63 -0.49 5.20
N GLU A 185 -6.33 -0.42 4.89
CA GLU A 185 -5.84 0.19 3.64
C GLU A 185 -6.29 -0.59 2.40
N THR A 186 -6.35 -1.93 2.49
CA THR A 186 -6.86 -2.77 1.40
C THR A 186 -8.37 -2.58 1.21
N GLU A 187 -9.15 -2.49 2.28
CA GLU A 187 -10.59 -2.20 2.22
C GLU A 187 -10.86 -0.80 1.65
N LEU A 188 -10.10 0.22 2.07
CA LEU A 188 -10.20 1.57 1.50
C LEU A 188 -9.88 1.58 0.00
N SER A 189 -8.93 0.75 -0.43
CA SER A 189 -8.58 0.63 -1.86
C SER A 189 -9.69 -0.08 -2.64
N ARG A 190 -10.33 -1.11 -2.06
CA ARG A 190 -11.48 -1.80 -2.66
C ARG A 190 -12.69 -0.88 -2.78
N THR A 191 -12.99 -0.06 -1.77
CA THR A 191 -14.12 0.89 -1.82
C THR A 191 -13.90 1.97 -2.87
N ARG A 192 -12.69 2.52 -2.97
CA ARG A 192 -12.33 3.47 -4.04
C ARG A 192 -12.43 2.85 -5.44
N ALA A 193 -12.04 1.60 -5.61
CA ALA A 193 -12.19 0.90 -6.89
C ALA A 193 -13.66 0.75 -7.29
N ARG A 194 -14.53 0.35 -6.35
CA ARG A 194 -15.98 0.27 -6.57
C ARG A 194 -16.61 1.63 -6.88
N GLU A 195 -16.17 2.70 -6.22
CA GLU A 195 -16.62 4.06 -6.51
C GLU A 195 -16.30 4.48 -7.96
N ILE A 196 -15.09 4.16 -8.43
CA ILE A 196 -14.68 4.42 -9.83
C ILE A 196 -15.53 3.59 -10.81
N GLU A 197 -15.84 2.33 -10.49
CA GLU A 197 -16.74 1.50 -11.30
C GLU A 197 -18.15 2.08 -11.39
N LEU A 198 -18.74 2.51 -10.25
CA LEU A 198 -20.06 3.13 -10.23
C LEU A 198 -20.11 4.45 -11.00
N ILE A 199 -19.03 5.25 -10.96
CA ILE A 199 -18.91 6.48 -11.75
C ILE A 199 -18.90 6.15 -13.26
N LYS A 200 -18.21 5.09 -13.67
CA LYS A 200 -18.20 4.62 -15.07
C LYS A 200 -19.57 4.12 -15.51
N GLU A 201 -20.22 3.29 -14.70
CA GLU A 201 -21.58 2.80 -14.98
C GLU A 201 -22.58 3.95 -15.12
N ARG A 202 -22.49 4.97 -14.26
CA ARG A 202 -23.30 6.20 -14.37
C ARG A 202 -23.01 6.97 -15.65
N HIS A 203 -21.74 7.08 -16.05
CA HIS A 203 -21.35 7.76 -17.28
C HIS A 203 -21.90 7.03 -18.51
N ASP A 204 -21.78 5.71 -18.56
CA ASP A 204 -22.30 4.88 -19.65
C ASP A 204 -23.83 4.94 -19.74
N ALA A 205 -24.52 4.93 -18.59
CA ALA A 205 -25.98 5.10 -18.54
C ALA A 205 -26.41 6.48 -19.07
N ASN A 206 -25.71 7.55 -18.68
CA ASN A 206 -25.98 8.90 -19.19
C ASN A 206 -25.74 8.99 -20.70
N TRP A 207 -24.68 8.36 -21.20
CA TRP A 207 -24.38 8.31 -22.62
C TRP A 207 -25.50 7.62 -23.41
N ARG A 208 -26.00 6.48 -22.92
CA ARG A 208 -27.16 5.77 -23.53
C ARG A 208 -28.43 6.61 -23.51
N ILE A 209 -28.71 7.34 -22.43
CA ILE A 209 -29.87 8.24 -22.35
C ILE A 209 -29.76 9.33 -23.42
N GLU A 210 -28.57 9.89 -23.62
CA GLU A 210 -28.35 10.95 -24.62
C GLU A 210 -28.48 10.42 -26.05
N GLU A 211 -28.00 9.21 -26.32
CA GLU A 211 -28.19 8.53 -27.61
C GLU A 211 -29.68 8.32 -27.93
N ILE A 212 -30.47 7.86 -26.94
CA ILE A 212 -31.93 7.72 -27.07
C ILE A 212 -32.59 9.08 -27.34
N ARG A 213 -32.20 10.14 -26.61
CA ARG A 213 -32.72 11.49 -26.84
C ARG A 213 -32.44 12.00 -28.25
N GLN A 214 -31.24 11.78 -28.76
CA GLN A 214 -30.88 12.16 -30.12
C GLN A 214 -31.70 11.40 -31.17
N ALA A 215 -31.91 10.10 -30.96
CA ALA A 215 -32.77 9.28 -31.82
C ALA A 215 -34.23 9.76 -31.80
N GLU A 216 -34.77 10.10 -30.62
CA GLU A 216 -36.11 10.67 -30.48
C GLU A 216 -36.22 12.05 -31.15
N HIS A 217 -35.25 12.94 -30.98
CA HIS A 217 -35.21 14.23 -31.65
C HIS A 217 -35.19 14.08 -33.17
N ALA A 218 -34.39 13.15 -33.71
CA ALA A 218 -34.38 12.84 -35.14
C ALA A 218 -35.74 12.32 -35.62
N ARG A 219 -36.39 11.44 -34.85
CA ARG A 219 -37.74 10.94 -35.14
C ARG A 219 -38.77 12.06 -35.16
N LEU A 220 -38.78 12.93 -34.15
CA LEU A 220 -39.68 14.09 -34.07
C LEU A 220 -39.47 15.06 -35.23
N ALA A 221 -38.21 15.32 -35.60
CA ALA A 221 -37.89 16.14 -36.77
C ALA A 221 -38.41 15.52 -38.08
N GLY A 222 -38.35 14.18 -38.21
CA GLY A 222 -38.96 13.45 -39.33
C GLY A 222 -40.48 13.61 -39.38
N MET A 223 -41.16 13.50 -38.23
CA MET A 223 -42.61 13.70 -38.17
C MET A 223 -43.02 15.14 -38.50
N LEU A 224 -42.27 16.15 -38.06
CA LEU A 224 -42.53 17.55 -38.41
C LEU A 224 -42.51 17.77 -39.93
N LYS A 225 -41.53 17.18 -40.63
CA LYS A 225 -41.46 17.24 -42.11
C LYS A 225 -42.69 16.62 -42.77
N LEU A 226 -43.21 15.51 -42.23
CA LEU A 226 -44.44 14.86 -42.73
C LEU A 226 -45.67 15.74 -42.50
N VAL A 227 -45.78 16.40 -41.35
CA VAL A 227 -46.86 17.35 -41.07
C VAL A 227 -46.81 18.53 -42.04
N ASP A 228 -45.64 19.07 -42.32
CA ASP A 228 -45.49 20.17 -43.28
C ASP A 228 -45.81 19.74 -44.72
N ALA A 229 -45.41 18.52 -45.11
CA ALA A 229 -45.82 17.94 -46.39
C ALA A 229 -47.35 17.78 -46.48
N ALA A 230 -48.00 17.30 -45.41
CA ALA A 230 -49.44 17.17 -45.35
C ALA A 230 -50.16 18.53 -45.44
N LYS A 231 -49.66 19.57 -44.77
CA LYS A 231 -50.17 20.95 -44.90
C LYS A 231 -50.07 21.47 -46.33
N ASN A 232 -48.94 21.23 -47.00
CA ASN A 232 -48.77 21.64 -48.40
C ASN A 232 -49.73 20.91 -49.34
N ASN A 233 -49.96 19.61 -49.13
CA ASN A 233 -50.94 18.84 -49.88
C ASN A 233 -52.37 19.34 -49.64
N ARG A 234 -52.72 19.67 -48.39
CA ARG A 234 -54.01 20.29 -48.05
C ARG A 234 -54.20 21.61 -48.80
N ALA A 235 -53.21 22.50 -48.78
CA ALA A 235 -53.27 23.77 -49.50
C ALA A 235 -53.48 23.58 -51.02
N ARG A 236 -52.82 22.58 -51.61
CA ARG A 236 -53.03 22.20 -53.03
C ARG A 236 -54.45 21.73 -53.29
N LEU A 237 -54.99 20.85 -52.44
CA LEU A 237 -56.37 20.35 -52.57
C LEU A 237 -57.39 21.48 -52.42
N GLU A 238 -57.22 22.38 -51.45
CA GLU A 238 -58.08 23.55 -51.27
C GLU A 238 -58.07 24.47 -52.50
N SER A 239 -56.91 24.63 -53.17
CA SER A 239 -56.81 25.38 -54.42
C SER A 239 -57.58 24.71 -55.57
N VAL A 240 -57.50 23.37 -55.69
CA VAL A 240 -58.24 22.61 -56.72
C VAL A 240 -59.74 22.72 -56.48
N ILE A 241 -60.20 22.56 -55.24
CA ILE A 241 -61.63 22.69 -54.88
C ILE A 241 -62.15 24.08 -55.23
N ARG A 242 -61.36 25.13 -54.98
CA ARG A 242 -61.72 26.50 -55.35
C ARG A 242 -61.90 26.64 -56.86
N GLY A 243 -60.95 26.14 -57.65
CA GLY A 243 -61.04 26.15 -59.12
C GLY A 243 -62.28 25.42 -59.65
N LEU A 244 -62.60 24.24 -59.10
CA LEU A 244 -63.80 23.49 -59.47
C LEU A 244 -65.10 24.25 -59.13
N ARG A 245 -65.14 24.97 -58.01
CA ARG A 245 -66.31 25.81 -57.65
C ARG A 245 -66.48 26.97 -58.61
N ASP A 246 -65.39 27.61 -59.00
CA ASP A 246 -65.42 28.73 -59.96
C ASP A 246 -65.87 28.26 -61.36
N GLU A 247 -65.39 27.09 -61.81
CA GLU A 247 -65.84 26.42 -63.04
C GLU A 247 -67.34 26.07 -62.98
N LEU A 248 -67.79 25.45 -61.88
CA LEU A 248 -69.20 25.12 -61.69
C LEU A 248 -70.07 26.39 -61.72
N GLY A 249 -69.68 27.44 -61.00
CA GLY A 249 -70.37 28.73 -61.01
C GLY A 249 -70.49 29.30 -62.43
N SER A 250 -69.41 29.22 -63.20
CA SER A 250 -69.40 29.67 -64.61
C SER A 250 -70.35 28.86 -65.49
N THR A 251 -70.41 27.53 -65.31
CA THR A 251 -71.34 26.66 -66.06
C THR A 251 -72.80 26.92 -65.67
N ILE A 252 -73.10 27.16 -64.39
CA ILE A 252 -74.46 27.51 -63.94
C ILE A 252 -74.91 28.82 -64.60
N CYS A 253 -74.06 29.86 -64.61
CA CYS A 253 -74.38 31.12 -65.29
C CYS A 253 -74.57 30.95 -66.80
N ALA A 254 -73.80 30.09 -67.46
CA ALA A 254 -73.99 29.78 -68.88
C ALA A 254 -75.34 29.08 -69.12
N LEU A 255 -75.70 28.12 -68.27
CA LEU A 255 -76.97 27.39 -68.32
C LEU A 255 -78.17 28.31 -68.08
N GLU A 256 -78.07 29.27 -67.16
CA GLU A 256 -79.09 30.30 -66.94
C GLU A 256 -79.28 31.19 -68.17
N LYS A 257 -78.18 31.62 -68.82
CA LYS A 257 -78.25 32.38 -70.08
C LYS A 257 -78.92 31.59 -71.20
N GLU A 258 -78.61 30.30 -71.34
CA GLU A 258 -79.25 29.44 -72.34
C GLU A 258 -80.73 29.20 -72.02
N ARG A 259 -81.10 29.02 -70.74
CA ARG A 259 -82.52 28.93 -70.34
C ARG A 259 -83.30 30.18 -70.73
N GLU A 260 -82.72 31.35 -70.50
CA GLU A 260 -83.39 32.61 -70.83
C GLU A 260 -83.51 32.81 -72.36
N ARG A 261 -82.49 32.40 -73.12
CA ARG A 261 -82.55 32.32 -74.59
C ARG A 261 -83.62 31.34 -75.06
N THR A 262 -83.75 30.16 -74.45
CA THR A 262 -84.80 29.20 -74.83
C THR A 262 -86.20 29.76 -74.56
N LYS A 263 -86.41 30.46 -73.44
CA LYS A 263 -87.69 31.11 -73.15
C LYS A 263 -88.04 32.20 -74.16
N SER A 264 -87.09 33.06 -74.52
CA SER A 264 -87.35 34.12 -75.50
C SER A 264 -87.64 33.56 -76.90
N LEU A 265 -86.99 32.46 -77.28
CA LEU A 265 -87.29 31.73 -78.52
C LEU A 265 -88.66 31.03 -78.46
N GLU A 266 -89.04 30.44 -77.32
CA GLU A 266 -90.38 29.86 -77.09
C GLU A 266 -91.47 30.92 -77.23
N GLU A 267 -91.30 32.08 -76.59
CA GLU A 267 -92.21 33.23 -76.69
C GLU A 267 -92.32 33.73 -78.13
N SER A 268 -91.19 33.85 -78.85
CA SER A 268 -91.19 34.23 -80.26
C SER A 268 -91.86 33.18 -81.15
N ALA A 269 -91.68 31.88 -80.87
CA ALA A 269 -92.31 30.80 -81.61
C ALA A 269 -93.83 30.76 -81.38
N ASP A 270 -94.29 30.98 -80.15
CA ASP A 270 -95.71 31.06 -79.82
C ASP A 270 -96.37 32.29 -80.45
N GLU A 271 -95.69 33.43 -80.50
CA GLU A 271 -96.14 34.62 -81.19
C GLU A 271 -96.24 34.39 -82.72
N LEU A 272 -95.25 33.74 -83.33
CA LEU A 272 -95.31 33.34 -84.75
C LEU A 272 -96.44 32.34 -85.02
N ARG A 273 -96.70 31.37 -84.12
CA ARG A 273 -97.85 30.45 -84.21
C ARG A 273 -99.17 31.20 -84.14
N ARG A 274 -99.29 32.19 -83.25
CA ARG A 274 -100.47 33.05 -83.12
C ARG A 274 -100.69 33.87 -84.40
N GLN A 275 -99.64 34.53 -84.91
CA GLN A 275 -99.70 35.29 -86.16
C GLN A 275 -100.05 34.40 -87.36
N LEU A 276 -99.50 33.19 -87.44
CA LEU A 276 -99.84 32.21 -88.49
C LEU A 276 -101.31 31.77 -88.38
N ALA A 277 -101.83 31.54 -87.17
CA ALA A 277 -103.24 31.21 -86.96
C ALA A 277 -104.15 32.38 -87.39
N GLU A 278 -103.83 33.61 -86.99
CA GLU A 278 -104.55 34.83 -87.39
C GLU A 278 -104.50 35.06 -88.91
N ALA A 279 -103.33 34.90 -89.54
CA ALA A 279 -103.17 34.99 -90.98
C ALA A 279 -103.93 33.88 -91.73
N THR A 280 -103.99 32.67 -91.17
CA THR A 280 -104.77 31.56 -91.73
C THR A 280 -106.27 31.82 -91.59
N GLU A 281 -106.73 32.39 -90.48
CA GLU A 281 -108.11 32.85 -90.30
C GLU A 281 -108.46 34.06 -91.17
N ALA A 282 -107.52 35.00 -91.38
CA ALA A 282 -107.69 36.13 -92.28
C ALA A 282 -107.74 35.68 -93.74
N ALA A 283 -106.87 34.77 -94.15
CA ALA A 283 -106.88 34.15 -95.48
C ALA A 283 -108.16 33.35 -95.72
N THR A 284 -108.68 32.62 -94.72
CA THR A 284 -109.97 31.92 -94.83
C THR A 284 -111.17 32.87 -94.82
N ARG A 285 -111.11 34.00 -94.10
CA ARG A 285 -112.11 35.08 -94.18
C ARG A 285 -112.09 35.80 -95.53
N ALA A 286 -110.92 36.17 -96.04
CA ALA A 286 -110.75 36.74 -97.39
C ALA A 286 -111.26 35.80 -98.48
N ARG A 287 -111.01 34.49 -98.34
CA ARG A 287 -111.60 33.44 -99.21
C ARG A 287 -113.13 33.38 -99.16
N ARG A 288 -113.76 33.86 -98.08
CA ARG A 288 -115.21 33.93 -97.91
C ARG A 288 -115.81 35.28 -98.36
N THR A 289 -114.99 36.33 -98.55
CA THR A 289 -115.49 37.70 -98.78
C THR A 289 -114.97 38.41 -100.03
N ALA A 290 -114.15 37.82 -100.90
CA ALA A 290 -113.59 38.57 -102.04
C ALA A 290 -113.64 37.86 -103.41
N GLU A 291 -114.15 38.60 -104.39
CA GLU A 291 -113.98 38.43 -105.84
C GLU A 291 -112.61 38.99 -106.34
N GLU A 292 -111.64 39.27 -105.46
CA GLU A 292 -110.33 39.81 -105.83
C GLU A 292 -109.18 38.81 -105.59
N GLU A 293 -108.67 38.22 -106.69
CA GLU A 293 -107.65 37.17 -106.74
C GLU A 293 -106.24 37.61 -106.28
N VAL A 294 -105.99 38.92 -106.18
CA VAL A 294 -104.67 39.51 -105.88
C VAL A 294 -104.32 39.42 -104.39
N ASP A 295 -105.28 39.63 -103.50
CA ASP A 295 -105.05 39.58 -102.05
C ASP A 295 -104.84 38.15 -101.54
N VAL A 296 -105.45 37.16 -102.20
CA VAL A 296 -105.27 35.74 -101.86
C VAL A 296 -103.83 35.27 -102.16
N LYS A 297 -103.20 35.77 -103.23
CA LYS A 297 -101.81 35.42 -103.57
C LYS A 297 -100.82 36.05 -102.59
N ARG A 298 -100.99 37.33 -102.24
CA ARG A 298 -100.12 38.00 -101.26
C ARG A 298 -100.18 37.30 -99.89
N LEU A 299 -101.38 36.98 -99.42
CA LEU A 299 -101.56 36.24 -98.16
C LEU A 299 -101.00 34.81 -98.20
N ALA A 300 -100.98 34.16 -99.38
CA ALA A 300 -100.37 32.84 -99.55
C ALA A 300 -98.82 32.91 -99.54
N GLU A 301 -98.24 33.97 -100.08
CA GLU A 301 -96.80 34.24 -100.01
C GLU A 301 -96.37 34.53 -98.57
N ASP A 302 -97.11 35.40 -97.87
CA ASP A 302 -96.89 35.73 -96.46
C ASP A 302 -97.01 34.49 -95.57
N LYS A 303 -97.98 33.61 -95.87
CA LYS A 303 -98.11 32.32 -95.19
C LYS A 303 -96.88 31.43 -95.38
N LYS A 304 -96.36 31.30 -96.61
CA LYS A 304 -95.15 30.50 -96.88
C LYS A 304 -93.92 31.07 -96.19
N ASP A 305 -93.78 32.39 -96.16
CA ASP A 305 -92.67 33.04 -95.46
C ASP A 305 -92.76 32.82 -93.95
N LEU A 306 -93.97 32.92 -93.37
CA LEU A 306 -94.22 32.58 -91.97
C LEU A 306 -93.95 31.11 -91.65
N GLU A 307 -94.33 30.17 -92.53
CA GLU A 307 -94.02 28.74 -92.37
C GLU A 307 -92.51 28.46 -92.43
N ARG A 308 -91.78 29.15 -93.31
CA ARG A 308 -90.31 29.07 -93.38
C ARG A 308 -89.67 29.61 -92.10
N ARG A 309 -90.07 30.81 -91.66
CA ARG A 309 -89.58 31.44 -90.43
C ARG A 309 -89.92 30.62 -89.19
N LEU A 310 -91.09 29.99 -89.15
CA LEU A 310 -91.49 29.08 -88.08
C LEU A 310 -90.63 27.81 -88.08
N SER A 311 -90.29 27.27 -89.25
CA SER A 311 -89.42 26.10 -89.37
C SER A 311 -87.99 26.41 -88.91
N GLU A 312 -87.43 27.54 -89.34
CA GLU A 312 -86.13 28.04 -88.89
C GLU A 312 -86.10 28.25 -87.37
N ALA A 313 -87.13 28.89 -86.81
CA ALA A 313 -87.26 29.08 -85.36
C ALA A 313 -87.37 27.74 -84.58
N ILE A 314 -88.07 26.75 -85.14
CA ILE A 314 -88.18 25.41 -84.55
C ILE A 314 -86.84 24.67 -84.59
N GLU A 315 -86.07 24.78 -85.68
CA GLU A 315 -84.74 24.18 -85.77
C GLU A 315 -83.74 24.83 -84.80
N GLU A 316 -83.76 26.16 -84.68
CA GLU A 316 -82.96 26.89 -83.68
C GLU A 316 -83.36 26.51 -82.25
N LEU A 317 -84.65 26.40 -81.96
CA LEU A 317 -85.17 25.93 -80.67
C LEU A 317 -84.73 24.50 -80.36
N ASN A 318 -84.73 23.61 -81.35
CA ASN A 318 -84.24 22.24 -81.17
C ASN A 318 -82.73 22.18 -80.96
N SER A 319 -81.95 23.03 -81.64
CA SER A 319 -80.51 23.16 -81.45
C SER A 319 -80.16 23.66 -80.04
N THR A 320 -80.81 24.72 -79.59
CA THR A 320 -80.63 25.29 -78.24
C THR A 320 -81.09 24.31 -77.15
N ARG A 321 -82.18 23.55 -77.39
CA ARG A 321 -82.61 22.48 -76.47
C ARG A 321 -81.57 21.37 -76.33
N ARG A 322 -80.90 20.97 -77.41
CA ARG A 322 -79.80 19.98 -77.36
C ARG A 322 -78.61 20.51 -76.57
N LEU A 323 -78.22 21.78 -76.79
CA LEU A 323 -77.16 22.43 -76.01
C LEU A 323 -77.53 22.52 -74.52
N LEU A 324 -78.79 22.85 -74.21
CA LEU A 324 -79.29 22.88 -72.84
C LEU A 324 -79.23 21.51 -72.19
N GLU A 325 -79.60 20.43 -72.88
CA GLU A 325 -79.47 19.06 -72.35
C GLU A 325 -78.01 18.63 -72.16
N MET A 326 -77.10 19.02 -73.06
CA MET A 326 -75.66 18.80 -72.88
C MET A 326 -75.11 19.53 -71.64
N GLU A 327 -75.47 20.80 -71.46
CA GLU A 327 -75.03 21.58 -70.29
C GLU A 327 -75.70 21.09 -69.00
N LYS A 328 -76.95 20.60 -69.03
CA LYS A 328 -77.57 19.90 -67.89
C LYS A 328 -76.79 18.64 -67.52
N ALA A 329 -76.43 17.80 -68.49
CA ALA A 329 -75.65 16.58 -68.26
C ALA A 329 -74.24 16.89 -67.73
N LYS A 330 -73.62 17.97 -68.21
CA LYS A 330 -72.35 18.45 -67.69
C LYS A 330 -72.48 18.95 -66.25
N ALA A 331 -73.53 19.71 -65.93
CA ALA A 331 -73.81 20.19 -64.58
C ALA A 331 -74.10 19.05 -63.59
N THR A 332 -74.83 17.99 -64.00
CA THR A 332 -75.04 16.81 -63.15
C THR A 332 -73.74 16.05 -62.92
N SER A 333 -72.91 15.85 -63.96
CA SER A 333 -71.60 15.21 -63.81
C SER A 333 -70.65 16.00 -62.88
N LEU A 334 -70.66 17.34 -62.97
CA LEU A 334 -69.88 18.18 -62.08
C LEU A 334 -70.40 18.12 -60.63
N ARG A 335 -71.73 18.03 -60.44
CA ARG A 335 -72.32 17.86 -59.10
C ARG A 335 -71.95 16.53 -58.46
N GLU A 336 -72.03 15.42 -59.21
CA GLU A 336 -71.60 14.10 -58.72
C GLU A 336 -70.11 14.10 -58.33
N LYS A 337 -69.27 14.74 -59.15
CA LYS A 337 -67.84 14.93 -58.82
C LYS A 337 -67.67 15.78 -57.56
N GLN A 338 -68.42 16.87 -57.42
CA GLN A 338 -68.39 17.71 -56.23
C GLN A 338 -68.77 16.90 -54.97
N GLU A 339 -69.84 16.10 -55.03
CA GLU A 339 -70.28 15.25 -53.93
C GLU A 339 -69.24 14.18 -53.57
N ASP A 340 -68.59 13.54 -54.55
CA ASP A 340 -67.47 12.61 -54.31
C ASP A 340 -66.29 13.32 -53.63
N TRP A 341 -65.92 14.52 -54.09
CA TRP A 341 -64.87 15.32 -53.47
C TRP A 341 -65.22 15.77 -52.05
N GLU A 342 -66.47 16.15 -51.80
CA GLU A 342 -66.96 16.50 -50.46
C GLU A 342 -66.94 15.29 -49.52
N CYS A 343 -67.32 14.10 -49.99
CA CYS A 343 -67.20 12.85 -49.25
C CYS A 343 -65.73 12.52 -48.92
N ARG A 344 -64.82 12.65 -49.89
CA ARG A 344 -63.38 12.45 -49.67
C ARG A 344 -62.80 13.45 -48.68
N LEU A 345 -63.24 14.70 -48.74
CA LEU A 345 -62.82 15.75 -47.82
C LEU A 345 -63.31 15.47 -46.40
N LEU A 346 -64.57 15.07 -46.22
CA LEU A 346 -65.13 14.69 -44.93
C LEU A 346 -64.41 13.47 -44.33
N ASN A 347 -64.14 12.44 -45.14
CA ASN A 347 -63.36 11.29 -44.70
C ASN A 347 -61.93 11.68 -44.31
N ALA A 348 -61.29 12.59 -45.05
CA ALA A 348 -59.97 13.10 -44.70
C ALA A 348 -59.98 13.91 -43.39
N TYR A 349 -61.03 14.68 -43.12
CA TYR A 349 -61.21 15.38 -41.84
C TYR A 349 -61.42 14.40 -40.68
N ALA A 350 -62.30 13.42 -40.84
CA ALA A 350 -62.54 12.39 -39.82
C ALA A 350 -61.28 11.58 -39.51
N GLU A 351 -60.50 11.23 -40.54
CA GLU A 351 -59.20 10.57 -40.37
C GLU A 351 -58.18 11.48 -39.69
N GLY A 352 -58.15 12.77 -40.04
CA GLY A 352 -57.33 13.77 -39.36
C GLY A 352 -57.65 13.90 -37.88
N ASP A 353 -58.93 13.92 -37.51
CA ASP A 353 -59.39 13.96 -36.12
C ASP A 353 -59.04 12.69 -35.35
N ARG A 354 -59.16 11.52 -36.01
CA ARG A 354 -58.74 10.22 -35.44
C ARG A 354 -57.25 10.21 -35.14
N LEU A 355 -56.42 10.62 -36.09
CA LEU A 355 -54.97 10.70 -35.92
C LEU A 355 -54.58 11.73 -34.85
N LEU A 356 -55.28 12.87 -34.78
CA LEU A 356 -55.06 13.87 -33.74
C LEU A 356 -55.41 13.34 -32.35
N ALA A 357 -56.49 12.56 -32.22
CA ALA A 357 -56.86 11.90 -30.96
C ALA A 357 -55.85 10.83 -30.55
N GLU A 358 -55.36 10.03 -31.50
CA GLU A 358 -54.31 9.04 -31.26
C GLU A 358 -53.00 9.71 -30.81
N GLU A 359 -52.60 10.81 -31.46
CA GLU A 359 -51.40 11.56 -31.08
C GLU A 359 -51.55 12.23 -29.71
N LYS A 360 -52.73 12.75 -29.37
CA LYS A 360 -53.03 13.25 -28.01
C LYS A 360 -52.91 12.15 -26.96
N SER A 361 -53.43 10.96 -27.25
CA SER A 361 -53.31 9.79 -26.37
C SER A 361 -51.85 9.37 -26.18
N LYS A 362 -51.08 9.28 -27.28
CA LYS A 362 -49.64 8.98 -27.24
C LYS A 362 -48.85 10.04 -26.47
N SER A 363 -49.12 11.32 -26.72
CA SER A 363 -48.50 12.44 -26.00
C SER A 363 -48.80 12.41 -24.51
N GLN A 364 -50.04 12.07 -24.12
CA GLN A 364 -50.41 11.89 -22.72
C GLN A 364 -49.71 10.67 -22.10
N GLY A 365 -49.57 9.57 -22.85
CA GLY A 365 -48.79 8.39 -22.44
C GLY A 365 -47.31 8.72 -22.22
N LEU A 366 -46.69 9.45 -23.15
CA LEU A 366 -45.31 9.92 -23.03
C LEU A 366 -45.13 10.87 -21.85
N LYS A 367 -46.09 11.77 -21.60
CA LYS A 367 -46.06 12.66 -20.42
C LYS A 367 -46.07 11.86 -19.11
N LYS A 368 -46.95 10.87 -18.98
CA LYS A 368 -46.99 9.97 -17.81
C LYS A 368 -45.68 9.20 -17.64
N ALA A 369 -45.16 8.62 -18.73
CA ALA A 369 -43.89 7.88 -18.70
C ALA A 369 -42.72 8.79 -18.28
N LYS A 370 -42.68 10.04 -18.76
CA LYS A 370 -41.70 11.04 -18.34
C LYS A 370 -41.82 11.35 -16.84
N GLU A 371 -43.03 11.62 -16.34
CA GLU A 371 -43.27 11.89 -14.92
C GLU A 371 -42.85 10.70 -14.02
N ASP A 372 -43.09 9.47 -14.48
CA ASP A 372 -42.66 8.25 -13.79
C ASP A 372 -41.13 8.08 -13.78
N LEU A 373 -40.45 8.35 -14.90
CA LEU A 373 -38.99 8.33 -14.98
C LEU A 373 -38.37 9.42 -14.11
N GLU A 374 -38.93 10.62 -14.08
CA GLU A 374 -38.49 11.70 -13.18
C GLU A 374 -38.69 11.33 -11.70
N ARG A 375 -39.77 10.63 -11.36
CA ARG A 375 -39.99 10.10 -10.00
C ARG A 375 -38.91 9.08 -9.63
N ARG A 376 -38.63 8.10 -10.51
CA ARG A 376 -37.59 7.10 -10.29
C ARG A 376 -36.19 7.71 -10.20
N LEU A 377 -35.91 8.74 -11.00
CA LEU A 377 -34.64 9.47 -10.94
C LEU A 377 -34.47 10.16 -9.57
N ARG A 378 -35.51 10.85 -9.08
CA ARG A 378 -35.51 11.45 -7.73
C ARG A 378 -35.31 10.40 -6.63
N GLU A 379 -35.93 9.23 -6.75
CA GLU A 379 -35.70 8.13 -5.81
C GLU A 379 -34.23 7.67 -5.83
N VAL A 380 -33.65 7.46 -7.01
CA VAL A 380 -32.23 7.09 -7.15
C VAL A 380 -31.30 8.15 -6.56
N ASP A 381 -31.58 9.44 -6.79
CA ASP A 381 -30.80 10.54 -6.21
C ASP A 381 -30.87 10.52 -4.67
N LEU A 382 -32.06 10.32 -4.08
CA LEU A 382 -32.21 10.20 -2.62
C LEU A 382 -31.46 8.98 -2.05
N TRP A 383 -31.46 7.85 -2.76
CA TRP A 383 -30.69 6.66 -2.38
C TRP A 383 -29.18 6.92 -2.46
N SER A 384 -28.73 7.60 -3.51
CA SER A 384 -27.33 8.01 -3.68
C SER A 384 -26.88 8.93 -2.54
N ASP A 385 -27.68 9.95 -2.19
CA ASP A 385 -27.38 10.88 -1.11
C ASP A 385 -27.34 10.18 0.26
N ARG A 386 -28.28 9.25 0.52
CA ARG A 386 -28.27 8.43 1.73
C ARG A 386 -27.00 7.58 1.81
N LEU A 387 -26.64 6.89 0.73
CA LEU A 387 -25.43 6.05 0.69
C LEU A 387 -24.17 6.89 0.88
N HIS A 388 -24.09 8.06 0.25
CA HIS A 388 -22.98 8.98 0.41
C HIS A 388 -22.87 9.49 1.86
N PHE A 389 -23.98 9.81 2.51
CA PHE A 389 -24.00 10.18 3.93
C PHE A 389 -23.54 9.03 4.85
N GLU A 390 -24.00 7.80 4.60
CA GLU A 390 -23.54 6.61 5.32
C GLU A 390 -22.04 6.35 5.12
N GLN A 391 -21.52 6.56 3.91
CA GLN A 391 -20.09 6.44 3.64
C GLN A 391 -19.29 7.54 4.33
N GLN A 392 -19.75 8.79 4.30
CA GLN A 392 -19.09 9.90 5.00
C GLN A 392 -19.05 9.70 6.51
N THR A 393 -20.14 9.20 7.11
CA THR A 393 -20.18 8.89 8.55
C THR A 393 -19.21 7.76 8.89
N LYS A 394 -19.15 6.68 8.09
CA LYS A 394 -18.15 5.61 8.24
C LYS A 394 -16.72 6.15 8.12
N ILE A 395 -16.44 7.00 7.14
CA ILE A 395 -15.12 7.63 6.97
C ILE A 395 -14.74 8.48 8.18
N LYS A 396 -15.68 9.25 8.75
CA LYS A 396 -15.44 10.04 9.97
C LYS A 396 -15.13 9.15 11.17
N VAL A 397 -15.90 8.07 11.38
CA VAL A 397 -15.65 7.11 12.46
C VAL A 397 -14.29 6.44 12.30
N LEU A 398 -13.96 5.94 11.11
CA LEU A 398 -12.66 5.32 10.84
C LEU A 398 -11.50 6.30 11.00
N SER A 399 -11.69 7.57 10.64
CA SER A 399 -10.67 8.62 10.83
C SER A 399 -10.44 8.92 12.31
N SER A 400 -11.50 8.92 13.13
CA SER A 400 -11.41 9.05 14.58
C SER A 400 -10.66 7.86 15.20
N ILE A 401 -11.03 6.63 14.84
CA ILE A 401 -10.34 5.41 15.29
C ILE A 401 -8.86 5.43 14.90
N LYS A 402 -8.55 5.82 13.66
CA LYS A 402 -7.17 5.96 13.19
C LYS A 402 -6.37 6.98 14.01
N HIS A 403 -7.00 8.10 14.40
CA HIS A 403 -6.35 9.11 15.24
C HIS A 403 -6.08 8.57 16.65
N GLU A 404 -7.07 7.91 17.26
CA GLU A 404 -6.95 7.26 18.57
C GLU A 404 -5.81 6.21 18.57
N LEU A 405 -5.75 5.35 17.55
CA LEU A 405 -4.69 4.34 17.43
C LEU A 405 -3.30 4.99 17.26
N ARG A 406 -3.20 6.11 16.54
CA ARG A 406 -1.94 6.87 16.43
C ARG A 406 -1.52 7.46 17.77
N LEU A 407 -2.47 7.96 18.55
CA LEU A 407 -2.21 8.49 19.89
C LEU A 407 -1.70 7.38 20.80
N ARG A 408 -2.40 6.24 20.87
CA ARG A 408 -1.97 5.07 21.66
C ARG A 408 -0.60 4.54 21.24
N LEU A 409 -0.32 4.51 19.94
CA LEU A 409 1.01 4.11 19.44
C LEU A 409 2.09 5.11 19.87
N SER A 410 1.79 6.41 19.89
CA SER A 410 2.72 7.43 20.36
C SER A 410 2.98 7.33 21.86
N GLU A 411 1.94 7.05 22.66
CA GLU A 411 2.05 6.80 24.10
C GLU A 411 2.88 5.55 24.39
N ALA A 412 2.60 4.44 23.72
CA ALA A 412 3.36 3.21 23.86
C ALA A 412 4.85 3.38 23.47
N ARG A 413 5.13 4.20 22.46
CA ARG A 413 6.51 4.56 22.11
C ARG A 413 7.17 5.42 23.18
N ALA A 414 6.45 6.36 23.77
CA ALA A 414 6.95 7.20 24.84
C ALA A 414 7.23 6.40 26.12
N THR A 415 6.34 5.48 26.51
CA THR A 415 6.55 4.59 27.67
C THR A 415 7.73 3.66 27.44
N SER A 416 7.81 3.02 26.27
CA SER A 416 8.95 2.16 25.91
C SER A 416 10.28 2.93 25.93
N ALA A 417 10.31 4.17 25.43
CA ALA A 417 11.49 5.03 25.48
C ALA A 417 11.86 5.41 26.92
N ALA A 418 10.87 5.68 27.78
CA ALA A 418 11.09 5.98 29.20
C ALA A 418 11.68 4.77 29.94
N GLU A 419 11.16 3.57 29.68
CA GLU A 419 11.67 2.31 30.22
C GLU A 419 13.09 2.01 29.73
N ALA A 420 13.37 2.15 28.43
CA ALA A 420 14.71 1.98 27.87
C ALA A 420 15.72 2.93 28.55
N ASN A 421 15.32 4.20 28.76
CA ASN A 421 16.15 5.16 29.49
C ASN A 421 16.33 4.78 30.96
N ARG A 422 15.32 4.19 31.60
CA ARG A 422 15.41 3.67 32.97
C ARG A 422 16.41 2.51 33.04
N PHE A 423 16.35 1.56 32.11
CA PHE A 423 17.31 0.46 32.01
C PHE A 423 18.72 0.94 31.80
N LYS A 424 18.92 1.92 30.91
CA LYS A 424 20.23 2.51 30.67
C LYS A 424 20.83 3.10 31.94
N ARG A 425 20.05 3.88 32.71
CA ARG A 425 20.52 4.45 33.99
C ARG A 425 20.87 3.36 35.01
N ASN A 426 20.03 2.32 35.12
CA ASN A 426 20.29 1.20 36.02
C ASN A 426 21.55 0.43 35.63
N TYR A 427 21.74 0.18 34.33
CA TYR A 427 22.94 -0.44 33.79
C TYR A 427 24.19 0.39 34.06
N ASP A 428 24.16 1.69 33.78
CA ASP A 428 25.27 2.60 34.04
C ASP A 428 25.63 2.66 35.53
N SER A 429 24.62 2.62 36.42
CA SER A 429 24.80 2.54 37.87
C SER A 429 25.46 1.22 38.29
N LEU A 430 24.97 0.09 37.75
CA LEU A 430 25.53 -1.23 38.03
C LEU A 430 26.97 -1.36 37.51
N ALA A 431 27.25 -0.84 36.31
CA ALA A 431 28.59 -0.83 35.74
C ALA A 431 29.58 -0.02 36.61
N LYS A 432 29.15 1.12 37.15
CA LYS A 432 29.95 1.91 38.12
C LYS A 432 30.21 1.12 39.41
N SER A 433 29.17 0.50 39.98
CA SER A 433 29.31 -0.34 41.18
C SER A 433 30.28 -1.51 40.95
N HIS A 434 30.15 -2.19 39.81
CA HIS A 434 31.05 -3.27 39.41
C HIS A 434 32.50 -2.79 39.25
N ALA A 435 32.73 -1.63 38.63
CA ALA A 435 34.07 -1.05 38.51
C ALA A 435 34.71 -0.77 39.88
N VAL A 436 33.93 -0.23 40.84
CA VAL A 436 34.39 -0.01 42.22
C VAL A 436 34.71 -1.35 42.91
N ALA A 437 33.88 -2.37 42.74
CA ALA A 437 34.11 -3.69 43.30
C ALA A 437 35.38 -4.35 42.74
N VAL A 438 35.62 -4.25 41.43
CA VAL A 438 36.84 -4.75 40.76
C VAL A 438 38.08 -4.04 41.30
N GLU A 439 38.03 -2.72 41.46
CA GLU A 439 39.15 -1.96 42.02
C GLU A 439 39.43 -2.33 43.48
N ARG A 440 38.38 -2.55 44.29
CA ARG A 440 38.52 -3.08 45.66
C ARG A 440 39.16 -4.47 45.67
N ALA A 441 38.71 -5.37 44.79
CA ALA A 441 39.30 -6.71 44.66
C ALA A 441 40.79 -6.64 44.25
N ARG A 442 41.15 -5.73 43.35
CA ARG A 442 42.54 -5.50 42.95
C ARG A 442 43.41 -5.04 44.13
N ARG A 443 42.90 -4.10 44.95
CA ARG A 443 43.60 -3.65 46.16
C ARG A 443 43.78 -4.77 47.19
N LEU A 444 42.76 -5.59 47.38
CA LEU A 444 42.84 -6.76 48.26
C LEU A 444 43.87 -7.77 47.74
N GLN A 445 43.91 -8.02 46.43
CA GLN A 445 44.91 -8.89 45.80
C GLN A 445 46.34 -8.37 46.05
N THR A 446 46.60 -7.07 45.83
CA THR A 446 47.91 -6.48 46.11
C THR A 446 48.30 -6.55 47.58
N SER A 447 47.33 -6.39 48.49
CA SER A 447 47.56 -6.54 49.94
C SER A 447 47.93 -7.99 50.29
N LEU A 448 47.24 -8.96 49.68
CA LEU A 448 47.49 -10.39 49.89
C LEU A 448 48.87 -10.82 49.34
N ASP A 449 49.27 -10.31 48.18
CA ASP A 449 50.60 -10.57 47.63
C ASP A 449 51.70 -9.95 48.51
N SER A 450 51.52 -8.72 49.01
CA SER A 450 52.45 -8.12 49.99
C SER A 450 52.53 -8.91 51.30
N ALA A 451 51.39 -9.42 51.80
CA ALA A 451 51.37 -10.30 52.97
C ALA A 451 52.11 -11.62 52.69
N ARG A 452 51.96 -12.19 51.49
CA ARG A 452 52.69 -13.39 51.06
C ARG A 452 54.20 -13.14 51.02
N ASP A 453 54.64 -12.01 50.47
CA ASP A 453 56.05 -11.62 50.42
C ASP A 453 56.64 -11.44 51.82
N ARG A 454 55.89 -10.80 52.74
CA ARG A 454 56.28 -10.69 54.16
C ARG A 454 56.43 -12.06 54.82
N VAL A 455 55.48 -12.96 54.60
CA VAL A 455 55.55 -14.33 55.13
C VAL A 455 56.77 -15.07 54.57
N GLN A 456 57.09 -14.88 53.29
CA GLN A 456 58.28 -15.48 52.67
C GLN A 456 59.56 -14.90 53.28
N GLY A 457 59.67 -13.58 53.44
CA GLY A 457 60.80 -12.94 54.09
C GLY A 457 61.02 -13.45 55.52
N LEU A 458 59.95 -13.64 56.30
CA LEU A 458 60.03 -14.22 57.65
C LEU A 458 60.49 -15.69 57.64
N LYS A 459 60.13 -16.48 56.60
CA LYS A 459 60.63 -17.85 56.45
C LYS A 459 62.12 -17.86 56.16
N ASP A 460 62.60 -16.95 55.31
CA ASP A 460 64.02 -16.85 54.94
C ASP A 460 64.86 -16.38 56.14
N GLU A 461 64.35 -15.39 56.91
CA GLU A 461 64.97 -14.94 58.16
C GLU A 461 65.05 -16.08 59.19
N ARG A 462 63.96 -16.84 59.37
CA ARG A 462 63.96 -18.03 60.21
C ARG A 462 65.02 -19.05 59.76
N ALA A 463 65.13 -19.32 58.46
CA ALA A 463 66.13 -20.26 57.94
C ALA A 463 67.57 -19.78 58.20
N SER A 464 67.82 -18.48 58.06
CA SER A 464 69.10 -17.84 58.41
C SER A 464 69.43 -18.00 59.89
N LEU A 465 68.47 -17.68 60.78
CA LEU A 465 68.62 -17.85 62.23
C LEU A 465 68.85 -19.31 62.63
N GLU A 466 68.14 -20.26 62.01
CA GLU A 466 68.38 -21.69 62.21
C GLU A 466 69.79 -22.10 61.80
N SER A 467 70.33 -21.54 60.71
CA SER A 467 71.72 -21.77 60.28
C SER A 467 72.73 -21.19 61.26
N GLN A 468 72.52 -19.94 61.73
CA GLN A 468 73.36 -19.32 62.77
C GLN A 468 73.35 -20.15 64.06
N LEU A 469 72.18 -20.64 64.46
CA LEU A 469 72.04 -21.47 65.66
C LEU A 469 72.75 -22.83 65.50
N ARG A 470 72.75 -23.42 64.31
CA ARG A 470 73.57 -24.61 64.00
C ARG A 470 75.06 -24.29 64.09
N GLN A 471 75.51 -23.14 63.57
CA GLN A 471 76.91 -22.72 63.65
C GLN A 471 77.34 -22.52 65.11
N CYS A 472 76.58 -21.77 65.91
CA CYS A 472 76.86 -21.60 67.34
C CYS A 472 76.91 -22.93 68.09
N ARG A 473 76.05 -23.90 67.74
CA ARG A 473 76.10 -25.26 68.30
C ARG A 473 77.37 -26.00 67.89
N ALA A 474 77.79 -25.87 66.63
CA ALA A 474 79.04 -26.45 66.13
C ALA A 474 80.26 -25.84 66.84
N ASP A 475 80.31 -24.52 67.04
CA ASP A 475 81.39 -23.81 67.72
C ASP A 475 81.43 -24.12 69.24
N ALA A 476 80.27 -24.35 69.86
CA ALA A 476 80.18 -24.74 71.26
C ALA A 476 80.63 -26.19 71.54
N SER A 477 80.65 -27.05 70.52
CA SER A 477 81.06 -28.46 70.63
C SER A 477 82.56 -28.62 70.98
N PRO A 478 83.51 -28.02 70.23
CA PRO A 478 84.93 -28.10 70.57
C PRO A 478 85.23 -27.38 71.89
N LEU A 479 84.55 -26.28 72.22
CA LEU A 479 84.70 -25.61 73.52
C LEU A 479 84.27 -26.49 74.70
N ARG A 480 83.25 -27.32 74.51
CA ARG A 480 82.87 -28.34 75.49
C ARG A 480 83.93 -29.44 75.59
N ALA A 481 84.47 -29.90 74.46
CA ALA A 481 85.54 -30.90 74.45
C ALA A 481 86.85 -30.39 75.10
N THR A 482 87.23 -29.13 74.85
CA THR A 482 88.40 -28.51 75.50
C THR A 482 88.17 -28.32 76.98
N ASN A 483 86.98 -27.88 77.42
CA ASN A 483 86.64 -27.84 78.85
C ASN A 483 86.75 -29.23 79.50
N GLU A 484 86.27 -30.27 78.84
CA GLU A 484 86.36 -31.63 79.35
C GLU A 484 87.82 -32.13 79.42
N CYS A 485 88.63 -31.82 78.40
CA CYS A 485 90.06 -32.10 78.40
C CYS A 485 90.79 -31.37 79.53
N LEU A 486 90.51 -30.07 79.72
CA LEU A 486 91.05 -29.28 80.82
C LEU A 486 90.59 -29.81 82.18
N ARG A 487 89.34 -30.27 82.32
CA ARG A 487 88.87 -30.92 83.55
C ARG A 487 89.65 -32.20 83.84
N ASN A 488 89.91 -33.02 82.82
CA ASN A 488 90.71 -34.24 82.96
C ASN A 488 92.17 -33.91 83.31
N GLU A 489 92.76 -32.90 82.66
CA GLU A 489 94.11 -32.43 82.97
C GLU A 489 94.21 -31.88 84.39
N ILE A 490 93.22 -31.10 84.85
CA ILE A 490 93.13 -30.66 86.26
C ILE A 490 92.99 -31.87 87.19
N ALA A 491 92.21 -32.89 86.83
CA ALA A 491 92.05 -34.10 87.63
C ALA A 491 93.38 -34.89 87.73
N ASP A 492 94.13 -35.00 86.63
CA ASP A 492 95.46 -35.59 86.59
C ASP A 492 96.47 -34.76 87.37
N LEU A 493 96.49 -33.43 87.23
CA LEU A 493 97.34 -32.57 88.04
C LEU A 493 97.00 -32.70 89.53
N LYS A 494 95.71 -32.81 89.89
CA LYS A 494 95.30 -33.08 91.28
C LYS A 494 95.72 -34.46 91.75
N SER A 495 95.76 -35.47 90.89
CA SER A 495 96.25 -36.81 91.25
C SER A 495 97.78 -36.80 91.43
N GLN A 496 98.51 -36.12 90.54
CA GLN A 496 99.95 -35.88 90.65
C GLN A 496 100.30 -35.11 91.92
N ILE A 497 99.56 -34.03 92.24
CA ILE A 497 99.73 -33.30 93.50
C ILE A 497 99.53 -34.23 94.68
N ARG A 498 98.46 -35.05 94.72
CA ARG A 498 98.25 -36.04 95.78
C ARG A 498 99.40 -37.04 95.88
N THR A 499 99.91 -37.51 94.74
CA THR A 499 101.05 -38.44 94.68
C THR A 499 102.34 -37.78 95.17
N LEU A 500 102.56 -36.50 94.83
CA LEU A 500 103.68 -35.69 95.29
C LEU A 500 103.54 -35.35 96.77
N GLU A 501 102.33 -35.09 97.26
CA GLU A 501 102.04 -34.89 98.69
C GLU A 501 102.29 -36.19 99.48
N GLU A 502 101.97 -37.36 98.93
CA GLU A 502 102.34 -38.66 99.48
C GLU A 502 103.86 -38.89 99.43
N ALA A 503 104.52 -38.56 98.33
CA ALA A 503 105.98 -38.64 98.19
C ALA A 503 106.72 -37.64 99.13
N LEU A 504 106.16 -36.46 99.37
CA LEU A 504 106.65 -35.48 100.33
C LEU A 504 106.32 -35.89 101.76
N SER A 505 105.24 -36.64 101.98
CA SER A 505 104.94 -37.27 103.27
C SER A 505 105.84 -38.47 103.54
N ASN A 506 106.47 -39.02 102.51
CA ASN A 506 107.53 -40.03 102.62
C ASN A 506 108.81 -39.39 103.19
N ARG A 507 109.11 -39.70 104.45
CA ARG A 507 110.18 -39.07 105.26
C ARG A 507 111.59 -39.11 104.63
N ARG A 508 111.85 -39.97 103.64
CA ARG A 508 113.17 -40.07 102.99
C ARG A 508 113.51 -38.91 102.04
N TRP A 509 112.53 -38.24 101.42
CA TRP A 509 112.78 -37.15 100.47
C TRP A 509 113.08 -35.80 101.17
N ARG A 510 112.42 -35.53 102.31
CA ARG A 510 112.61 -34.28 103.09
C ARG A 510 114.04 -34.11 103.64
N SER A 511 114.82 -35.17 103.78
CA SER A 511 116.23 -35.10 104.21
C SER A 511 117.22 -34.85 103.08
N ARG A 512 116.87 -35.10 101.81
CA ARG A 512 117.73 -34.86 100.64
C ARG A 512 117.56 -33.49 100.01
N PHE A 513 116.38 -32.90 100.11
CA PHE A 513 116.12 -31.57 99.52
C PHE A 513 116.67 -30.42 100.37
N ARG A 514 116.92 -30.67 101.66
CA ARG A 514 117.44 -29.66 102.61
C ARG A 514 118.94 -29.36 102.44
N THR A 515 119.64 -30.06 101.54
CA THR A 515 121.07 -29.88 101.25
C THR A 515 121.37 -29.25 99.88
N LEU A 516 120.36 -28.90 99.07
CA LEU A 516 120.60 -28.49 97.67
C LEU A 516 120.12 -27.08 97.26
N VAL A 517 119.49 -26.27 98.13
CA VAL A 517 118.97 -24.96 97.68
C VAL A 517 119.20 -23.83 98.70
N ASN A 518 120.42 -23.28 98.67
CA ASN A 518 120.75 -21.85 98.78
C ASN A 518 122.27 -21.70 98.49
N PRO A 519 122.80 -20.67 97.80
CA PRO A 519 122.18 -19.40 97.36
C PRO A 519 122.49 -18.99 95.88
N CYS A 520 121.78 -17.99 95.32
CA CYS A 520 122.41 -16.78 94.74
C CYS A 520 121.39 -15.72 94.31
N LYS A 521 121.76 -14.46 94.55
CA LYS A 521 121.11 -13.21 94.14
C LYS A 521 121.44 -12.89 92.67
N GLN A 522 120.50 -12.27 91.93
CA GLN A 522 120.74 -11.18 90.98
C GLN A 522 119.41 -10.64 90.40
N ASP A 523 119.15 -9.36 90.63
CA ASP A 523 118.34 -8.43 89.81
C ASP A 523 119.27 -7.81 88.73
N PRO A 524 118.84 -7.03 87.69
CA PRO A 524 117.62 -6.20 87.61
C PRO A 524 116.94 -5.99 86.21
N ALA A 525 115.87 -5.18 86.22
CA ALA A 525 115.54 -4.09 85.28
C ALA A 525 114.59 -4.28 84.07
N THR A 526 113.40 -3.65 84.23
CA THR A 526 112.72 -2.68 83.32
C THR A 526 112.20 -3.05 81.93
N GLY A 527 110.90 -2.77 81.70
CA GLY A 527 110.34 -2.37 80.39
C GLY A 527 108.84 -2.68 80.20
N GLY A 528 107.94 -1.70 80.41
CA GLY A 528 106.58 -1.69 79.84
C GLY A 528 106.60 -1.37 78.33
N PRO A 529 105.46 -1.20 77.60
CA PRO A 529 104.26 -0.48 78.05
C PRO A 529 102.88 -0.99 77.55
N ASP A 530 101.84 -0.35 78.08
CA ASP A 530 100.52 0.04 77.53
C ASP A 530 100.01 -0.47 76.16
N SER A 531 98.72 -0.81 76.10
CA SER A 531 97.75 0.01 75.34
C SER A 531 96.30 -0.29 75.75
N ALA A 532 95.61 0.77 76.15
CA ALA A 532 94.16 0.91 76.29
C ALA A 532 93.46 1.04 74.92
N VAL A 533 92.15 1.37 74.96
CA VAL A 533 91.18 1.80 73.90
C VAL A 533 90.11 0.72 73.64
N MET A 534 88.80 0.98 73.60
CA MET A 534 87.91 2.09 73.98
C MET A 534 86.48 1.53 73.86
N LEU A 535 85.55 2.09 74.64
CA LEU A 535 84.14 2.15 74.28
C LEU A 535 83.97 2.99 73.00
N ASN A 536 83.03 2.62 72.14
CA ASN A 536 82.08 3.57 71.54
C ASN A 536 80.89 2.82 70.94
N LEU A 537 79.71 3.25 71.41
CA LEU A 537 78.35 3.21 70.83
C LEU A 537 77.86 1.96 70.08
#